data_AF-A0A345VMY6-F1
#
_entry.id   AF-A0A345VMY6-F1
#
_cell.length_a   1.000
_cell.length_b   1.000
_cell.length_c   1.000
_cell.angle_alpha   90.00
_cell.angle_beta   90.00
_cell.angle_gamma   90.00
#
_symmetry.space_group_name_H-M   'P 1'
#
loop_
_entity.id
_entity.type
_entity.pdbx_description
1 polymer ?
#
loop_
_entity_poly.entity_id
_entity_poly.type
_entity_poly.pdbx_seq_one_letter_code
_entity_poly.pdbx_strand_id
1 'polypeptide(L)' 'MLKACIVNPANRQRAWFVFPLYFGKLAKIGHSGSYDDPVEIVEFDGDCSFDVGVYTLYELERLNREVEGNY' A
#
# COMPACT_ATOMS: atom_id res chain seq x y z
N MET A 1 -2.91 -8.70 -11.84
CA MET A 1 -2.04 -8.39 -10.68
C MET A 1 -2.02 -6.89 -10.48
N LEU A 2 -2.60 -6.42 -9.38
CA LEU A 2 -2.66 -5.00 -9.03
C LEU A 2 -1.33 -4.54 -8.43
N LYS A 3 -0.84 -3.36 -8.83
CA LYS A 3 0.26 -2.69 -8.14
C LYS A 3 -0.17 -1.31 -7.66
N ALA A 4 0.44 -0.83 -6.59
CA ALA A 4 0.28 0.55 -6.14
C ALA A 4 1.64 1.22 -5.92
N CYS A 5 1.72 2.51 -6.25
CA CYS A 5 2.83 3.36 -5.88
C CYS A 5 2.56 3.90 -4.48
N ILE A 6 3.32 3.42 -3.51
CA ILE A 6 3.16 3.76 -2.10
C ILE A 6 4.31 4.69 -1.69
N VAL A 7 3.95 5.79 -1.04
CA VAL A 7 4.84 6.81 -0.49
C VAL A 7 4.80 6.71 1.03
N ASN A 8 5.97 6.81 1.66
CA ASN A 8 6.06 7.03 3.10
C ASN A 8 6.01 8.55 3.35
N PRO A 9 4.94 9.08 3.98
CA PRO A 9 4.79 10.52 4.17
C PRO A 9 5.89 11.12 5.07
N ALA A 10 6.49 10.32 5.97
CA ALA A 10 7.51 10.79 6.91
C ALA A 10 8.86 11.12 6.24
N ASN A 11 9.22 10.41 5.17
CA ASN A 11 10.52 10.59 4.50
C ASN A 11 10.41 10.83 2.97
N ARG A 12 9.19 10.86 2.43
CA ARG A 12 8.86 11.05 1.01
C ARG A 12 9.44 10.01 0.07
N GLN A 13 9.98 8.91 0.57
CA GLN A 13 10.41 7.79 -0.27
C GLN A 13 9.18 7.06 -0.83
N ARG A 14 9.32 6.59 -2.07
CA ARG A 14 8.23 5.90 -2.78
C ARG A 14 8.72 4.66 -3.51
N ALA A 15 7.85 3.66 -3.61
CA ALA A 15 8.12 2.48 -4.42
C ALA A 15 6.82 1.83 -4.90
N TRP A 16 6.94 1.05 -5.97
CA TRP A 16 5.86 0.19 -6.46
C TRP A 16 5.80 -1.12 -5.69
N PHE A 17 4.59 -1.50 -5.29
CA PHE A 17 4.29 -2.72 -4.57
C PHE A 17 3.18 -3.50 -5.25
N VAL A 18 3.31 -4.82 -5.31
CA VAL A 18 2.30 -5.72 -5.87
C VAL A 18 1.38 -6.19 -4.75
N PHE A 19 0.07 -6.20 -5.01
CA PHE A 19 -0.93 -6.74 -4.10
C PHE A 19 -1.20 -8.23 -4.37
N PRO A 20 -1.44 -9.05 -3.32
CA PRO A 20 -1.46 -8.67 -1.90
C PRO A 20 -0.06 -8.30 -1.36
N LEU A 21 -0.02 -7.19 -0.61
CA LEU A 21 1.19 -6.58 -0.10
C LEU A 21 1.59 -7.19 1.24
N TYR A 22 2.79 -7.79 1.29
CA TYR A 22 3.43 -8.12 2.57
C TYR A 22 4.04 -6.85 3.21
N PHE A 23 3.54 -6.44 4.38
CA PHE A 23 3.94 -5.18 5.03
C PHE A 23 5.43 -5.09 5.38
N GLY A 24 6.12 -6.22 5.58
CA GLY A 24 7.58 -6.20 5.74
C GLY A 24 8.33 -5.60 4.55
N LYS A 25 7.71 -5.55 3.34
CA LYS A 25 8.30 -4.90 2.17
C LYS A 25 8.28 -3.36 2.26
N LEU A 26 7.45 -2.77 3.13
CA LEU A 26 7.40 -1.31 3.33
C LEU A 26 8.71 -0.77 3.94
N ALA A 27 9.55 -1.62 4.53
CA ALA A 27 10.91 -1.25 4.91
C ALA A 27 11.73 -0.69 3.73
N LYS A 28 11.38 -1.04 2.48
CA LYS A 28 11.99 -0.49 1.26
C LYS A 28 11.82 1.03 1.12
N ILE A 29 10.74 1.59 1.66
CA ILE A 29 10.49 3.04 1.70
C ILE A 29 10.77 3.61 3.10
N GLY A 30 11.51 2.88 3.93
CA GLY A 30 11.84 3.27 5.30
C GLY A 30 10.63 3.36 6.24
N HIS A 31 9.54 2.64 5.96
CA HIS A 31 8.41 2.54 6.87
C HIS A 31 8.79 1.65 8.07
N SER A 32 8.32 2.01 9.28
CA SER A 32 8.63 1.26 10.50
C SER A 32 7.93 -0.10 10.57
N GLY A 33 6.80 -0.23 9.85
CA GLY A 33 5.90 -1.38 9.97
C GLY A 33 4.90 -1.25 11.13
N SER A 34 4.90 -0.13 11.85
CA SER A 34 3.89 0.18 12.87
C SER A 34 2.52 0.41 12.23
N TYR A 35 1.46 -0.03 12.91
CA TYR A 35 0.07 0.25 12.52
C TYR A 35 -0.32 1.72 12.75
N ASP A 36 0.42 2.43 13.61
CA ASP A 36 0.24 3.86 13.86
C ASP A 36 0.83 4.75 12.76
N ASP A 37 1.72 4.20 11.92
CA ASP A 37 2.35 4.93 10.83
C ASP A 37 1.53 4.75 9.53
N PRO A 38 0.99 5.83 8.95
CA PRO A 38 0.25 5.74 7.69
C PRO A 38 1.20 5.74 6.49
N VAL A 39 0.68 5.25 5.36
CA VAL A 39 1.29 5.42 4.05
C VAL A 39 0.36 6.17 3.12
N GLU A 40 0.88 6.69 2.02
CA GLU A 40 0.09 7.35 1.00
C GLU A 40 0.17 6.54 -0.30
N ILE A 41 -0.99 6.12 -0.84
CA ILE A 41 -1.07 5.55 -2.18
C ILE A 41 -1.33 6.69 -3.14
N VAL A 42 -0.44 6.88 -4.12
CA VAL A 42 -0.54 7.98 -5.09
C VAL A 42 -0.97 7.53 -6.48
N GLU A 43 -0.83 6.24 -6.79
CA GLU A 43 -1.16 5.69 -8.10
C GLU A 43 -1.39 4.18 -8.01
N PHE A 44 -2.32 3.65 -8.80
CA PHE A 44 -2.49 2.21 -9.03
C PHE A 44 -2.17 1.86 -10.49
N ASP A 45 -1.52 0.72 -10.68
CA ASP A 45 -1.27 0.08 -11.98
C ASP A 45 -2.05 -1.24 -12.03
N GLY A 46 -3.15 -1.23 -12.78
CA GLY A 46 -4.11 -2.33 -12.90
C GLY A 46 -5.54 -1.83 -13.02
N ASP A 47 -6.45 -2.71 -13.44
CA ASP A 47 -7.88 -2.41 -13.44
C ASP A 47 -8.42 -2.55 -12.00
N CYS A 48 -8.66 -1.42 -11.34
CA CYS A 48 -9.23 -1.38 -10.00
C CYS A 48 -10.00 -0.07 -9.76
N SER A 49 -10.95 -0.12 -8.83
CA SER A 49 -11.77 1.04 -8.43
C SER A 49 -11.37 1.61 -7.05
N PHE A 50 -10.12 1.38 -6.63
CA PHE A 50 -9.61 1.88 -5.35
C PHE A 50 -9.21 3.34 -5.45
N ASP A 51 -9.53 4.10 -4.40
CA ASP A 51 -9.14 5.51 -4.30
C ASP A 51 -7.65 5.67 -3.95
N VAL A 52 -7.06 6.78 -4.37
CA VAL A 52 -5.71 7.20 -3.94
C VAL A 52 -5.83 8.10 -2.71
N GLY A 53 -4.82 8.10 -1.83
CA GLY A 53 -4.84 8.90 -0.61
C GLY A 53 -4.01 8.31 0.52
N VAL A 54 -4.27 8.78 1.74
CA VAL A 54 -3.61 8.27 2.95
C VAL A 54 -4.32 7.02 3.44
N TYR A 55 -3.56 5.96 3.67
CA TYR A 55 -4.00 4.66 4.15
C TYR A 55 -3.26 4.29 5.43
N THR A 56 -4.01 3.79 6.40
CA THR A 56 -3.46 3.05 7.54
C THR A 56 -3.09 1.62 7.12
N LEU A 57 -2.23 0.94 7.90
CA LEU A 57 -1.94 -0.48 7.67
C LEU A 57 -3.20 -1.36 7.78
N TYR A 58 -4.17 -0.98 8.61
CA TYR A 58 -5.46 -1.69 8.70
C TYR A 58 -6.26 -1.59 7.40
N GLU A 59 -6.31 -0.43 6.77
CA GLU A 59 -6.99 -0.25 5.48
C GLU A 59 -6.25 -0.98 4.36
N LEU A 60 -4.91 -0.98 4.38
CA LEU A 60 -4.13 -1.81 3.45
C LEU A 60 -4.38 -3.31 3.63
N GLU A 61 -4.60 -3.79 4.87
CA GLU A 61 -4.90 -5.20 5.10
C GLU A 61 -6.28 -5.55 4.54
N ARG A 62 -7.25 -4.64 4.68
CA ARG A 62 -8.55 -4.79 4.02
C ARG A 62 -8.41 -4.82 2.51
N LEU A 63 -7.59 -3.93 1.94
CA LEU A 63 -7.33 -3.89 0.50
C LEU A 63 -6.65 -5.19 0.00
N ASN A 64 -5.71 -5.74 0.77
CA ASN A 64 -5.14 -7.07 0.49
C ASN A 64 -6.23 -8.14 0.38
N ARG A 65 -7.14 -8.22 1.36
CA ARG A 65 -8.23 -9.20 1.37
C ARG A 65 -9.20 -9.02 0.20
N GLU A 66 -9.50 -7.78 -0.18
CA GLU A 66 -10.34 -7.48 -1.34
C GLU A 66 -9.68 -7.91 -2.66
N VAL A 67 -8.36 -7.73 -2.79
CA VAL A 67 -7.61 -8.22 -3.95
C VAL A 67 -7.52 -9.75 -3.96
N GLU A 68 -7.35 -10.39 -2.81
CA GLU A 68 -7.31 -11.85 -2.69
C GLU A 68 -8.68 -12.50 -2.97
N GLY A 69 -9.79 -11.87 -2.58
CA GLY A 69 -11.14 -12.38 -2.81
C GLY A 69 -11.67 -12.18 -4.23
N ASN A 70 -11.04 -11.33 -5.03
CA ASN A 70 -11.39 -11.06 -6.43
C ASN A 70 -10.59 -11.92 -7.45
N TYR A 71 -9.85 -12.93 -6.98
CA TYR A 71 -9.05 -13.85 -7.81
C TYR A 71 -9.66 -15.25 -7.90
#